data_AF-W2NJL1-F1
#
_entry.id   AF-W2NJL1-F1
#
_cell.length_a   1.000
_cell.length_b   1.000
_cell.length_c   1.000
_cell.angle_alpha   90.00
_cell.angle_beta   90.00
_cell.angle_gamma   90.00
#
_symmetry.space_group_name_H-M   'P 1'
#
loop_
_entity.id
_entity.type
_entity.pdbx_description
1 polymer ?
#
loop_
_entity_poly.entity_id
_entity_poly.type
_entity_poly.pdbx_seq_one_letter_code
_entity_poly.pdbx_strand_id
1 'polypeptide(L)'
;MQDFGEYLAVDDSVSLSSGTVNPRVFHNAYSTVWATILREVVEELGLTNETIGFHRSAGTFSAKHTNLFWVGDQNIDASREDGLRAVVSSALHIGASGFGHTHSDVGGYTTILSAIGNLTRNAALLGRWGELSAFSDAVFRTHEGNIPQVNVQAYTNASTLAYHAYNARLFRSLQNYRVDLQAEYQTKGWPVLRHPIVYSPNDTTARSVIDESFWVGEALYVAPVYDVRATSLDVYLPPIEINSEGHRVIGSGIRYKHLWSGEEFEPGQTVTVDTPWGQPGVFVRWPTSGEEESQLQDLWTFVETEKSTVLTA
;
A
#
# COMPACT_ATOMS: atom_id res chain seq x y z
N MET A 1 16.31 6.27 1.50
CA MET A 1 15.75 6.50 0.16
C MET A 1 16.89 6.40 -0.84
N GLN A 2 16.74 5.54 -1.84
CA GLN A 2 17.67 5.32 -2.95
C GLN A 2 16.96 5.79 -4.23
N ASP A 3 16.93 7.12 -4.40
CA ASP A 3 16.03 7.80 -5.32
C ASP A 3 16.54 7.81 -6.78
N PHE A 4 15.69 8.29 -7.69
CA PHE A 4 15.93 8.44 -9.12
C PHE A 4 16.26 7.12 -9.84
N GLY A 5 16.85 7.21 -11.03
CA GLY A 5 17.10 6.11 -11.95
C GLY A 5 16.37 6.26 -13.30
N GLU A 6 15.46 7.22 -13.41
CA GLU A 6 14.58 7.43 -14.56
C GLU A 6 14.98 8.63 -15.46
N TYR A 7 16.05 9.35 -15.11
CA TYR A 7 16.43 10.62 -15.77
C TYR A 7 17.67 10.53 -16.67
N LEU A 8 18.15 9.33 -17.03
CA LEU A 8 19.28 9.21 -17.95
C LEU A 8 18.93 9.86 -19.30
N ALA A 9 19.56 10.98 -19.64
CA ALA A 9 19.30 11.64 -20.92
C ALA A 9 19.69 10.75 -22.11
N VAL A 10 18.96 10.93 -23.22
CA VAL A 10 19.03 10.06 -24.40
C VAL A 10 19.47 10.79 -25.68
N ASP A 11 19.89 12.03 -25.52
CA ASP A 11 20.44 12.87 -26.58
C ASP A 11 21.97 12.74 -26.68
N ASP A 12 22.56 13.51 -27.59
CA ASP A 12 23.99 13.49 -27.91
C ASP A 12 24.88 14.15 -26.85
N SER A 13 24.30 14.76 -25.81
CA SER A 13 25.06 15.28 -24.66
C SER A 13 25.60 14.17 -23.76
N VAL A 14 25.12 12.94 -23.89
CA VAL A 14 25.51 11.80 -23.05
C VAL A 14 26.38 10.80 -23.83
N SER A 15 27.55 10.48 -23.30
CA SER A 15 28.41 9.39 -23.78
C SER A 15 28.63 8.35 -22.68
N LEU A 16 28.19 7.12 -22.93
CA LEU A 16 28.32 6.00 -21.99
C LEU A 16 29.40 5.03 -22.47
N SER A 17 30.28 4.62 -21.56
CA SER A 17 31.38 3.69 -21.83
C SER A 17 32.19 4.10 -23.08
N SER A 18 32.61 5.37 -23.14
CA SER A 18 33.33 5.96 -24.27
C SER A 18 32.58 5.84 -25.61
N GLY A 19 31.24 5.90 -25.58
CA GLY A 19 30.37 5.85 -26.75
C GLY A 19 30.00 4.45 -27.22
N THR A 20 30.40 3.40 -26.50
CA THR A 20 30.09 2.01 -26.88
C THR A 20 28.66 1.59 -26.51
N VAL A 21 28.04 2.27 -25.53
CA VAL A 21 26.67 2.00 -25.09
C VAL A 21 25.75 3.11 -25.57
N ASN A 22 24.67 2.75 -26.27
CA ASN A 22 23.67 3.69 -26.75
C ASN A 22 22.77 4.17 -25.58
N PRO A 23 22.73 5.47 -25.25
CA PRO A 23 21.90 5.99 -24.15
C PRO A 23 20.41 5.69 -24.30
N ARG A 24 19.86 5.68 -25.52
CA ARG A 24 18.45 5.34 -25.77
C ARG A 24 18.09 3.91 -25.38
N VAL A 25 19.04 2.99 -25.56
CA VAL A 25 18.84 1.58 -25.18
C VAL A 25 19.05 1.41 -23.68
N PHE A 26 20.00 2.16 -23.11
CA PHE A 26 20.35 2.02 -21.70
C PHE A 26 19.40 2.75 -20.75
N HIS A 27 18.63 3.74 -21.21
CA HIS A 27 17.68 4.51 -20.41
C HIS A 27 16.81 3.65 -19.48
N ASN A 28 16.11 2.65 -20.03
CA ASN A 28 15.23 1.77 -19.23
C ASN A 28 16.01 0.76 -18.36
N ALA A 29 17.27 0.48 -18.68
CA ALA A 29 18.12 -0.41 -17.89
C ALA A 29 18.81 0.31 -16.72
N TYR A 30 18.86 1.64 -16.76
CA TYR A 30 19.60 2.44 -15.79
C TYR A 30 19.09 2.25 -14.36
N SER A 31 17.77 2.21 -14.14
CA SER A 31 17.17 1.97 -12.83
C SER A 31 17.56 0.60 -12.26
N THR A 32 17.60 -0.46 -13.08
CA THR A 32 18.10 -1.78 -12.65
C THR A 32 19.57 -1.70 -12.27
N VAL A 33 20.42 -1.09 -13.09
CA VAL A 33 21.86 -0.96 -12.79
C VAL A 33 22.09 -0.14 -11.52
N TRP A 34 21.30 0.91 -11.31
CA TRP A 34 21.34 1.71 -10.10
C TRP A 34 21.01 0.89 -8.85
N ALA A 35 19.92 0.11 -8.89
CA ALA A 35 19.56 -0.80 -7.81
C ALA A 35 20.64 -1.86 -7.57
N THR A 36 21.24 -2.42 -8.63
CA THR A 36 22.33 -3.41 -8.51
C THR A 36 23.54 -2.83 -7.78
N ILE A 37 24.02 -1.64 -8.17
CA ILE A 37 25.19 -1.01 -7.53
C ILE A 37 24.92 -0.77 -6.04
N LEU A 38 23.75 -0.25 -5.70
CA LEU A 38 23.39 0.02 -4.30
C LEU A 38 23.29 -1.26 -3.47
N ARG A 39 22.80 -2.34 -4.08
CA ARG A 39 22.73 -3.66 -3.44
C ARG A 39 24.12 -4.23 -3.18
N GLU A 40 25.02 -4.16 -4.17
CA GLU A 40 26.41 -4.62 -4.05
C GLU A 40 27.13 -3.91 -2.90
N VAL A 41 26.97 -2.59 -2.76
CA VAL A 41 27.56 -1.83 -1.64
C VAL A 41 27.09 -2.36 -0.29
N VAL A 42 25.79 -2.64 -0.13
CA VAL A 42 25.23 -3.16 1.12
C VAL A 42 25.76 -4.59 1.41
N GLU A 43 25.90 -5.41 0.38
CA GLU A 43 26.43 -6.78 0.50
C GLU A 43 27.92 -6.79 0.88
N GLU A 44 28.74 -5.97 0.22
CA GLU A 44 30.18 -5.85 0.49
C GLU A 44 30.47 -5.33 1.91
N LEU A 45 29.60 -4.48 2.43
CA LEU A 45 29.68 -3.98 3.81
C LEU A 45 29.12 -4.98 4.85
N GLY A 46 28.51 -6.09 4.41
CA GLY A 46 27.89 -7.07 5.30
C GLY A 46 26.59 -6.59 5.97
N LEU A 47 25.91 -5.58 5.41
CA LEU A 47 24.77 -4.89 6.02
C LEU A 47 23.40 -5.35 5.49
N THR A 48 23.37 -6.43 4.71
CA THR A 48 22.17 -6.96 4.03
C THR A 48 20.98 -7.22 4.96
N ASN A 49 21.24 -7.64 6.19
CA ASN A 49 20.18 -7.96 7.17
C ASN A 49 19.91 -6.82 8.17
N GLU A 50 20.65 -5.71 8.06
CA GLU A 50 20.59 -4.58 9.00
C GLU A 50 20.03 -3.30 8.36
N THR A 51 19.90 -3.28 7.03
CA THR A 51 19.51 -2.09 6.29
C THR A 51 18.35 -2.36 5.34
N ILE A 52 17.53 -1.34 5.13
CA ILE A 52 16.45 -1.34 4.16
C ILE A 52 16.67 -0.18 3.20
N GLY A 53 16.99 -0.51 1.95
CA GLY A 53 16.96 0.41 0.82
C GLY A 53 15.58 0.45 0.18
N PHE A 54 15.17 1.62 -0.31
CA PHE A 54 13.90 1.76 -1.03
C PHE A 54 14.01 2.69 -2.23
N HIS A 55 13.37 2.30 -3.34
CA HIS A 55 13.44 2.95 -4.64
C HIS A 55 12.04 3.33 -5.14
N ARG A 56 11.96 4.32 -6.04
CA ARG A 56 10.74 4.55 -6.86
C ARG A 56 10.89 4.15 -8.32
N SER A 57 12.11 3.98 -8.81
CA SER A 57 12.36 3.54 -10.17
C SER A 57 12.78 2.08 -10.18
N ALA A 58 12.35 1.36 -11.20
CA ALA A 58 12.74 -0.02 -11.43
C ALA A 58 12.66 -0.32 -12.93
N GLY A 59 13.45 -1.31 -13.34
CA GLY A 59 13.36 -1.94 -14.64
C GLY A 59 13.10 -3.44 -14.50
N THR A 60 13.10 -4.15 -15.62
CA THR A 60 12.99 -5.62 -15.62
C THR A 60 14.10 -6.21 -14.76
N PHE A 61 13.73 -7.17 -13.90
CA PHE A 61 14.63 -7.87 -12.97
C PHE A 61 15.25 -7.02 -11.84
N SER A 62 14.77 -5.78 -11.62
CA SER A 62 15.20 -4.97 -10.47
C SER A 62 14.81 -5.58 -9.12
N ALA A 63 13.71 -6.34 -9.03
CA ALA A 63 13.15 -6.81 -7.77
C ALA A 63 14.15 -7.54 -6.85
N LYS A 64 15.06 -8.34 -7.41
CA LYS A 64 16.09 -9.07 -6.63
C LYS A 64 17.17 -8.16 -6.02
N HIS A 65 17.28 -6.92 -6.49
CA HIS A 65 18.26 -5.93 -6.02
C HIS A 65 17.64 -4.91 -5.07
N THR A 66 16.32 -4.89 -4.93
CA THR A 66 15.60 -3.90 -4.13
C THR A 66 14.95 -4.58 -2.92
N ASN A 67 15.03 -3.98 -1.73
CA ASN A 67 14.32 -4.50 -0.56
C ASN A 67 12.86 -4.05 -0.50
N LEU A 68 12.58 -2.83 -0.94
CA LEU A 68 11.30 -2.16 -0.78
C LEU A 68 11.04 -1.18 -1.94
N PHE A 69 9.81 -1.14 -2.45
CA PHE A 69 9.42 -0.21 -3.50
C PHE A 69 8.51 0.90 -2.95
N TRP A 70 8.94 2.14 -3.06
CA TRP A 70 8.11 3.30 -2.75
C TRP A 70 7.34 3.71 -4.01
N VAL A 71 6.02 3.91 -3.92
CA VAL A 71 5.18 4.23 -5.08
C VAL A 71 5.39 5.65 -5.65
N GLY A 72 6.36 6.41 -5.15
CA GLY A 72 6.76 7.68 -5.74
C GLY A 72 5.98 8.90 -5.25
N ASP A 73 6.07 9.97 -6.02
CA ASP A 73 5.66 11.33 -5.64
C ASP A 73 4.17 11.60 -5.91
N GLN A 74 3.27 11.05 -5.10
CA GLN A 74 1.85 11.37 -5.26
C GLN A 74 1.55 12.85 -4.97
N ASN A 75 0.59 13.41 -5.70
CA ASN A 75 -0.06 14.67 -5.36
C ASN A 75 -0.71 14.61 -3.99
N ILE A 76 -0.75 15.77 -3.33
CA ILE A 76 -1.42 15.94 -2.04
C ILE A 76 -2.92 16.17 -2.27
N ASP A 77 -3.60 15.14 -2.79
CA ASP A 77 -5.05 15.07 -2.95
C ASP A 77 -5.55 13.60 -2.94
N ALA A 78 -6.82 13.39 -3.26
CA ALA A 78 -7.43 12.06 -3.39
C ALA A 78 -7.77 11.70 -4.86
N SER A 79 -7.09 12.31 -5.82
CA SER A 79 -7.33 12.07 -7.24
C SER A 79 -6.93 10.65 -7.65
N ARG A 80 -7.62 10.11 -8.65
CA ARG A 80 -7.37 8.76 -9.17
C ARG A 80 -6.00 8.61 -9.82
N GLU A 81 -5.57 9.64 -10.55
CA GLU A 81 -4.39 9.52 -11.41
C GLU A 81 -3.07 9.75 -10.67
N ASP A 82 -3.08 10.46 -9.54
CA ASP A 82 -1.84 10.80 -8.84
C ASP A 82 -1.99 11.04 -7.32
N GLY A 83 -3.20 10.93 -6.76
CA GLY A 83 -3.45 11.18 -5.33
C GLY A 83 -3.44 9.91 -4.49
N LEU A 84 -4.12 9.95 -3.35
CA LEU A 84 -4.31 8.82 -2.44
C LEU A 84 -4.78 7.53 -3.14
N ARG A 85 -5.66 7.66 -4.14
CA ARG A 85 -6.20 6.52 -4.92
C ARG A 85 -5.13 5.83 -5.77
N ALA A 86 -4.20 6.61 -6.33
CA ALA A 86 -3.14 6.10 -7.18
C ALA A 86 -2.17 5.18 -6.41
N VAL A 87 -2.06 5.32 -5.09
CA VAL A 87 -1.25 4.45 -4.23
C VAL A 87 -1.68 2.98 -4.38
N VAL A 88 -3.00 2.72 -4.32
CA VAL A 88 -3.52 1.35 -4.40
C VAL A 88 -3.25 0.76 -5.78
N SER A 89 -3.61 1.47 -6.85
CA SER A 89 -3.37 0.97 -8.21
C SER A 89 -1.87 0.75 -8.48
N SER A 90 -1.01 1.65 -8.00
CA SER A 90 0.44 1.50 -8.14
C SER A 90 0.95 0.28 -7.39
N ALA A 91 0.53 0.09 -6.14
CA ALA A 91 0.94 -1.05 -5.33
C ALA A 91 0.50 -2.39 -5.95
N LEU A 92 -0.71 -2.46 -6.50
CA LEU A 92 -1.21 -3.66 -7.19
C LEU A 92 -0.42 -3.96 -8.47
N HIS A 93 -0.11 -2.96 -9.29
CA HIS A 93 0.70 -3.16 -10.50
C HIS A 93 2.15 -3.56 -10.18
N ILE A 94 2.76 -2.93 -9.18
CA ILE A 94 4.12 -3.25 -8.72
C ILE A 94 4.16 -4.65 -8.11
N GLY A 95 3.14 -5.02 -7.32
CA GLY A 95 2.94 -6.38 -6.81
C GLY A 95 2.87 -7.41 -7.94
N ALA A 96 2.02 -7.17 -8.94
CA ALA A 96 1.90 -8.03 -10.11
C ALA A 96 3.19 -8.11 -10.95
N SER A 97 4.07 -7.10 -10.85
CA SER A 97 5.37 -7.06 -11.51
C SER A 97 6.48 -7.79 -10.72
N GLY A 98 6.14 -8.41 -9.59
CA GLY A 98 7.03 -9.28 -8.82
C GLY A 98 7.68 -8.65 -7.60
N PHE A 99 7.29 -7.42 -7.22
CA PHE A 99 7.77 -6.78 -5.99
C PHE A 99 6.82 -7.10 -4.83
N GLY A 100 7.31 -7.82 -3.82
CA GLY A 100 6.45 -8.28 -2.72
C GLY A 100 5.95 -7.17 -1.80
N HIS A 101 6.73 -6.10 -1.67
CA HIS A 101 6.53 -5.04 -0.68
C HIS A 101 6.53 -3.67 -1.34
N THR A 102 5.51 -2.87 -1.00
CA THR A 102 5.43 -1.47 -1.39
C THR A 102 5.11 -0.58 -0.19
N HIS A 103 5.38 0.72 -0.29
CA HIS A 103 4.84 1.73 0.62
C HIS A 103 4.66 3.07 -0.08
N SER A 104 3.93 3.98 0.55
CA SER A 104 3.73 5.36 0.08
C SER A 104 4.29 6.38 1.07
N ASP A 105 4.26 7.66 0.69
CA ASP A 105 4.40 8.74 1.68
C ASP A 105 3.05 8.95 2.36
N VAL A 106 2.96 8.73 3.67
CA VAL A 106 1.73 9.04 4.42
C VAL A 106 1.40 10.53 4.27
N GLY A 107 0.36 10.82 3.49
CA GLY A 107 -0.09 12.17 3.14
C GLY A 107 0.37 12.70 1.78
N GLY A 108 1.10 11.93 0.98
CA GLY A 108 1.62 12.32 -0.34
C GLY A 108 2.84 13.24 -0.26
N TYR A 109 3.33 13.70 -1.41
CA TYR A 109 4.56 14.48 -1.52
C TYR A 109 4.38 15.82 -2.25
N THR A 110 3.76 15.78 -3.43
CA THR A 110 3.77 16.89 -4.38
C THR A 110 2.75 17.96 -3.99
N THR A 111 3.27 19.05 -3.44
CA THR A 111 2.54 20.31 -3.22
C THR A 111 2.63 21.14 -4.48
N ILE A 112 1.48 21.58 -4.98
CA ILE A 112 1.40 22.48 -6.13
C ILE A 112 0.84 23.80 -5.65
N LEU A 113 1.60 24.88 -5.82
CA LEU A 113 1.13 26.26 -5.61
C LEU A 113 1.07 26.94 -6.96
N SER A 114 -0.14 27.23 -7.44
CA SER A 114 -0.34 27.75 -8.79
C SER A 114 -1.40 28.85 -8.82
N ALA A 115 -1.41 29.63 -9.90
CA ALA A 115 -2.43 30.66 -10.12
C ALA A 115 -3.86 30.09 -10.25
N ILE A 116 -4.00 28.79 -10.55
CA ILE A 116 -5.30 28.13 -10.76
C ILE A 116 -5.73 27.26 -9.58
N GLY A 117 -4.94 27.22 -8.50
CA GLY A 117 -5.27 26.46 -7.30
C GLY A 117 -4.04 25.90 -6.60
N ASN A 118 -4.22 25.60 -5.31
CA ASN A 118 -3.19 24.99 -4.48
C ASN A 118 -3.60 23.56 -4.13
N LEU A 119 -2.68 22.61 -4.29
CA LEU A 119 -2.77 21.28 -3.71
C LEU A 119 -1.91 21.28 -2.44
N THR A 120 -2.57 21.27 -1.28
CA THR A 120 -1.95 21.33 0.05
C THR A 120 -2.59 20.31 0.98
N ARG A 121 -1.83 19.83 1.96
CA ARG A 121 -2.24 18.76 2.86
C ARG A 121 -3.13 19.28 3.96
N ASN A 122 -4.29 18.67 4.13
CA ASN A 122 -5.14 18.85 5.31
C ASN A 122 -5.08 17.62 6.24
N ALA A 123 -5.61 17.76 7.46
CA ALA A 123 -5.58 16.70 8.45
C ALA A 123 -6.40 15.47 8.04
N ALA A 124 -7.57 15.66 7.42
CA ALA A 124 -8.41 14.55 6.93
C ALA A 124 -7.68 13.67 5.90
N LEU A 125 -6.99 14.28 4.91
CA LEU A 125 -6.18 13.56 3.93
C LEU A 125 -5.02 12.82 4.61
N LEU A 126 -4.29 13.48 5.51
CA LEU A 126 -3.18 12.84 6.24
C LEU A 126 -3.66 11.64 7.07
N GLY A 127 -4.82 11.77 7.73
CA GLY A 127 -5.44 10.73 8.52
C GLY A 127 -5.86 9.52 7.68
N ARG A 128 -6.64 9.75 6.60
CA ARG A 128 -7.09 8.68 5.69
C ARG A 128 -5.94 8.00 4.96
N TRP A 129 -4.88 8.75 4.61
CA TRP A 129 -3.67 8.15 4.07
C TRP A 129 -2.98 7.25 5.09
N GLY A 130 -2.92 7.68 6.36
CA GLY A 130 -2.38 6.84 7.43
C GLY A 130 -3.20 5.57 7.65
N GLU A 131 -4.53 5.62 7.53
CA GLU A 131 -5.38 4.43 7.58
C GLU A 131 -5.06 3.48 6.42
N LEU A 132 -4.96 4.00 5.19
CA LEU A 132 -4.57 3.21 4.02
C LEU A 132 -3.21 2.56 4.25
N SER A 133 -2.18 3.36 4.57
CA SER A 133 -0.81 2.90 4.80
C SER A 133 -0.72 1.86 5.93
N ALA A 134 -1.59 1.91 6.93
CA ALA A 134 -1.60 0.91 7.99
C ALA A 134 -1.90 -0.50 7.46
N PHE A 135 -2.66 -0.62 6.38
CA PHE A 135 -3.00 -1.89 5.71
C PHE A 135 -2.22 -2.14 4.42
N SER A 136 -1.93 -1.12 3.61
CA SER A 136 -1.25 -1.29 2.32
C SER A 136 0.27 -1.40 2.45
N ASP A 137 0.88 -0.62 3.34
CA ASP A 137 2.32 -0.37 3.25
C ASP A 137 3.10 -1.42 4.03
N ALA A 138 4.31 -1.76 3.56
CA ALA A 138 5.25 -2.59 4.30
C ALA A 138 6.03 -1.79 5.36
N VAL A 139 6.10 -0.47 5.20
CA VAL A 139 6.73 0.47 6.13
C VAL A 139 5.83 1.69 6.30
N PHE A 140 5.45 2.00 7.54
CA PHE A 140 4.67 3.19 7.86
C PHE A 140 5.57 4.43 7.96
N ARG A 141 5.58 5.26 6.90
CA ARG A 141 6.51 6.38 6.79
C ARG A 141 5.85 7.66 6.28
N THR A 142 6.08 8.76 6.97
CA THR A 142 5.66 10.11 6.56
C THR A 142 6.67 10.78 5.62
N HIS A 143 6.25 11.86 4.98
CA HIS A 143 7.13 12.81 4.29
C HIS A 143 6.59 14.23 4.46
N GLU A 144 7.46 15.21 4.72
CA GLU A 144 7.00 16.61 4.90
C GLU A 144 6.45 17.22 3.60
N GLY A 145 6.97 16.74 2.46
CA GLY A 145 6.63 17.15 1.11
C GLY A 145 7.65 18.15 0.56
N ASN A 146 7.46 18.59 -0.68
CA ASN A 146 8.35 19.56 -1.33
C ASN A 146 8.19 21.01 -0.80
N ILE A 147 7.06 21.35 -0.14
CA ILE A 147 6.84 22.66 0.50
C ILE A 147 6.22 22.47 1.89
N PRO A 148 6.99 22.03 2.91
CA PRO A 148 6.46 21.63 4.22
C PRO A 148 5.57 22.67 4.92
N GLN A 149 5.88 23.96 4.74
CA GLN A 149 5.37 25.09 5.52
C GLN A 149 3.90 25.41 5.24
N VAL A 150 3.36 24.91 4.14
CA VAL A 150 1.96 25.10 3.73
C VAL A 150 1.12 23.84 3.92
N ASN A 151 1.70 22.77 4.45
CA ASN A 151 1.06 21.47 4.60
C ASN A 151 0.87 21.09 6.06
N VAL A 152 -0.25 20.47 6.37
CA VAL A 152 -0.42 19.75 7.63
C VAL A 152 0.57 18.58 7.69
N GLN A 153 1.19 18.41 8.84
CA GLN A 153 2.13 17.35 9.19
C GLN A 153 1.59 16.56 10.37
N ALA A 154 2.12 15.35 10.59
CA ALA A 154 1.73 14.52 11.74
C ALA A 154 1.92 15.29 13.06
N TYR A 155 2.95 16.14 13.15
CA TYR A 155 3.29 16.92 14.33
C TYR A 155 2.68 18.34 14.36
N THR A 156 1.77 18.71 13.44
CA THR A 156 1.21 20.07 13.38
C THR A 156 0.45 20.45 14.65
N ASN A 157 -0.36 19.54 15.20
CA ASN A 157 -1.08 19.75 16.44
C ASN A 157 -1.42 18.43 17.15
N ALA A 158 -2.09 18.50 18.29
CA ALA A 158 -2.46 17.32 19.09
C ALA A 158 -3.38 16.35 18.33
N SER A 159 -4.32 16.85 17.52
CA SER A 159 -5.25 16.00 16.75
C SER A 159 -4.52 15.22 15.65
N THR A 160 -3.66 15.90 14.87
CA THR A 160 -2.88 15.22 13.81
C THR A 160 -1.91 14.21 14.39
N LEU A 161 -1.31 14.51 15.56
CA LEU A 161 -0.41 13.60 16.25
C LEU A 161 -1.16 12.39 16.80
N ALA A 162 -2.34 12.60 17.39
CA ALA A 162 -3.17 11.52 17.91
C ALA A 162 -3.61 10.56 16.79
N TYR A 163 -4.04 11.09 15.65
CA TYR A 163 -4.43 10.28 14.50
C TYR A 163 -3.22 9.52 13.93
N HIS A 164 -2.08 10.18 13.76
CA HIS A 164 -0.86 9.50 13.31
C HIS A 164 -0.43 8.38 14.27
N ALA A 165 -0.47 8.63 15.58
CA ALA A 165 -0.14 7.63 16.60
C ALA A 165 -1.12 6.46 16.61
N TYR A 166 -2.41 6.71 16.39
CA TYR A 166 -3.43 5.67 16.20
C TYR A 166 -3.09 4.80 14.99
N ASN A 167 -2.85 5.41 13.83
CA ASN A 167 -2.53 4.69 12.59
C ASN A 167 -1.20 3.92 12.71
N ALA A 168 -0.21 4.44 13.43
CA ALA A 168 1.04 3.71 13.71
C ALA A 168 0.81 2.47 14.58
N ARG A 169 -0.10 2.53 15.56
CA ARG A 169 -0.49 1.35 16.36
C ARG A 169 -1.28 0.34 15.52
N LEU A 170 -2.18 0.80 14.65
CA LEU A 170 -2.91 -0.04 13.70
C LEU A 170 -1.97 -0.74 12.70
N PHE A 171 -0.98 -0.03 12.17
CA PHE A 171 0.06 -0.63 11.34
C PHE A 171 0.81 -1.73 12.09
N ARG A 172 1.22 -1.44 13.34
CA ARG A 172 1.95 -2.39 14.19
C ARG A 172 1.13 -3.62 14.53
N SER A 173 -0.19 -3.50 14.71
CA SER A 173 -1.04 -4.64 15.07
C SER A 173 -1.12 -5.73 13.99
N LEU A 174 -0.66 -5.44 12.77
CA LEU A 174 -0.54 -6.39 11.66
C LEU A 174 0.85 -7.04 11.55
N GLN A 175 1.78 -6.77 12.48
CA GLN A 175 3.17 -7.20 12.37
C GLN A 175 3.32 -8.70 12.11
N ASN A 176 2.67 -9.56 12.90
CA ASN A 176 2.81 -11.01 12.75
C ASN A 176 2.26 -11.48 11.40
N TYR A 177 1.07 -11.01 11.03
CA TYR A 177 0.49 -11.33 9.73
C TYR A 177 1.38 -10.89 8.56
N ARG A 178 1.97 -9.70 8.63
CA ARG A 178 2.89 -9.20 7.59
C ARG A 178 4.18 -10.02 7.47
N VAL A 179 4.73 -10.48 8.59
CA VAL A 179 5.93 -11.34 8.60
C VAL A 179 5.64 -12.66 7.88
N ASP A 180 4.45 -13.22 8.09
CA ASP A 180 4.07 -14.47 7.43
C ASP A 180 3.77 -14.28 5.94
N LEU A 181 3.13 -13.16 5.55
CA LEU A 181 3.00 -12.79 4.14
C LEU A 181 4.36 -12.55 3.46
N GLN A 182 5.34 -12.02 4.19
CA GLN A 182 6.71 -11.89 3.69
C GLN A 182 7.35 -13.27 3.47
N ALA A 183 7.14 -14.24 4.36
CA ALA A 183 7.59 -15.61 4.16
C ALA A 183 6.89 -16.27 2.97
N GLU A 184 5.59 -16.02 2.78
CA GLU A 184 4.85 -16.47 1.61
C GLU A 184 5.39 -15.87 0.31
N TYR A 185 5.72 -14.58 0.30
CA TYR A 185 6.37 -13.94 -0.85
C TYR A 185 7.70 -14.62 -1.19
N GLN A 186 8.56 -14.92 -0.20
CA GLN A 186 9.85 -15.57 -0.43
C GLN A 186 9.72 -16.99 -1.00
N THR A 187 8.64 -17.70 -0.68
CA THR A 187 8.46 -19.11 -1.07
C THR A 187 7.61 -19.28 -2.33
N LYS A 188 6.58 -18.46 -2.51
CA LYS A 188 5.58 -18.57 -3.58
C LYS A 188 5.58 -17.38 -4.55
N GLY A 189 6.21 -16.26 -4.20
CA GLY A 189 6.20 -15.03 -4.99
C GLY A 189 4.91 -14.20 -4.88
N TRP A 190 4.01 -14.52 -3.94
CA TRP A 190 2.79 -13.75 -3.74
C TRP A 190 3.09 -12.35 -3.20
N PRO A 191 2.62 -11.27 -3.85
CA PRO A 191 2.71 -9.94 -3.26
C PRO A 191 1.83 -9.84 -2.01
N VAL A 192 2.22 -8.97 -1.09
CA VAL A 192 1.44 -8.71 0.15
C VAL A 192 0.07 -8.15 -0.21
N LEU A 193 0.00 -7.20 -1.14
CA LEU A 193 -1.25 -6.68 -1.66
C LEU A 193 -1.65 -7.40 -2.93
N ARG A 194 -2.91 -7.86 -3.00
CA ARG A 194 -3.39 -8.69 -4.10
C ARG A 194 -4.68 -8.12 -4.67
N HIS A 195 -4.75 -8.09 -5.99
CA HIS A 195 -5.92 -7.59 -6.71
C HIS A 195 -7.10 -8.56 -6.55
N PRO A 196 -8.37 -8.12 -6.36
CA PRO A 196 -9.50 -9.01 -6.12
C PRO A 196 -9.67 -10.16 -7.13
N ILE A 197 -9.32 -9.92 -8.39
CA ILE A 197 -9.24 -10.94 -9.45
C ILE A 197 -8.50 -12.23 -9.07
N VAL A 198 -7.51 -12.19 -8.14
CA VAL A 198 -6.71 -13.38 -7.81
C VAL A 198 -7.53 -14.46 -7.12
N TYR A 199 -8.55 -14.07 -6.34
CA TYR A 199 -9.43 -14.99 -5.62
C TYR A 199 -10.81 -15.09 -6.25
N SER A 200 -11.18 -14.11 -7.09
CA SER A 200 -12.50 -14.01 -7.73
C SER A 200 -12.39 -13.92 -9.26
N PRO A 201 -11.69 -14.84 -9.95
CA PRO A 201 -11.36 -14.69 -11.37
C PRO A 201 -12.56 -14.75 -12.31
N ASN A 202 -13.69 -15.33 -11.90
CA ASN A 202 -14.91 -15.36 -12.72
C ASN A 202 -15.91 -14.25 -12.38
N ASP A 203 -15.69 -13.49 -11.32
CA ASP A 203 -16.56 -12.37 -10.96
C ASP A 203 -16.26 -11.12 -11.80
N THR A 204 -17.30 -10.56 -12.43
CA THR A 204 -17.12 -9.42 -13.34
C THR A 204 -16.74 -8.14 -12.61
N THR A 205 -17.30 -7.92 -11.42
CA THR A 205 -17.05 -6.70 -10.64
C THR A 205 -15.65 -6.71 -10.03
N ALA A 206 -15.23 -7.86 -9.47
CA ALA A 206 -13.88 -8.06 -8.93
C ALA A 206 -12.78 -7.85 -9.98
N ARG A 207 -13.06 -8.24 -11.24
CA ARG A 207 -12.15 -8.03 -12.38
C ARG A 207 -12.03 -6.57 -12.81
N SER A 208 -13.05 -5.75 -12.53
CA SER A 208 -13.07 -4.33 -12.90
C SER A 208 -12.56 -3.40 -11.81
N VAL A 209 -12.20 -3.93 -10.63
CA VAL A 209 -11.57 -3.14 -9.57
C VAL A 209 -10.27 -2.51 -10.07
N ILE A 210 -9.99 -1.30 -9.62
CA ILE A 210 -8.78 -0.53 -9.93
C ILE A 210 -8.12 -0.07 -8.64
N ASP A 211 -8.90 0.55 -7.78
CA ASP A 211 -8.45 1.16 -6.52
C ASP A 211 -9.49 1.05 -5.40
N GLU A 212 -10.71 0.60 -5.72
CA GLU A 212 -11.83 0.54 -4.79
C GLU A 212 -11.57 -0.44 -3.64
N SER A 213 -10.78 -1.49 -3.88
CA SER A 213 -10.44 -2.47 -2.87
C SER A 213 -9.22 -3.29 -3.24
N PHE A 214 -8.62 -3.93 -2.23
CA PHE A 214 -7.54 -4.89 -2.41
C PHE A 214 -7.53 -5.88 -1.25
N TRP A 215 -6.84 -6.99 -1.46
CA TRP A 215 -6.54 -7.93 -0.39
C TRP A 215 -5.18 -7.65 0.23
N VAL A 216 -5.07 -7.78 1.55
CA VAL A 216 -3.80 -7.96 2.25
C VAL A 216 -3.70 -9.44 2.59
N GLY A 217 -2.85 -10.17 1.88
CA GLY A 217 -2.84 -11.63 1.93
C GLY A 217 -4.16 -12.24 1.47
N GLU A 218 -4.61 -13.31 2.11
CA GLU A 218 -5.93 -13.95 1.87
C GLU A 218 -6.95 -13.62 2.97
N ALA A 219 -6.50 -13.10 4.11
CA ALA A 219 -7.36 -12.95 5.28
C ALA A 219 -8.09 -11.60 5.29
N LEU A 220 -7.49 -10.53 4.77
CA LEU A 220 -8.03 -9.18 4.91
C LEU A 220 -8.39 -8.58 3.56
N TYR A 221 -9.61 -8.07 3.45
CA TYR A 221 -10.12 -7.31 2.32
C TYR A 221 -10.35 -5.86 2.73
N VAL A 222 -9.71 -4.92 2.04
CA VAL A 222 -9.63 -3.51 2.42
C VAL A 222 -10.22 -2.64 1.33
N ALA A 223 -11.08 -1.70 1.73
CA ALA A 223 -11.72 -0.69 0.91
C ALA A 223 -11.40 0.71 1.50
N PRO A 224 -10.46 1.46 0.89
CA PRO A 224 -10.02 2.76 1.41
C PRO A 224 -11.10 3.84 1.30
N VAL A 225 -11.05 4.84 2.18
CA VAL A 225 -11.98 5.98 2.16
C VAL A 225 -11.35 7.16 1.43
N TYR A 226 -11.77 7.40 0.18
CA TYR A 226 -11.19 8.45 -0.66
C TYR A 226 -11.86 9.82 -0.54
N ASP A 227 -13.17 9.87 -0.28
CA ASP A 227 -13.78 11.09 0.23
C ASP A 227 -13.37 11.25 1.69
N VAL A 228 -12.35 12.08 1.94
CA VAL A 228 -11.64 12.12 3.22
C VAL A 228 -12.51 12.53 4.41
N ARG A 229 -13.71 13.05 4.16
CA ARG A 229 -14.69 13.42 5.19
C ARG A 229 -15.90 12.48 5.26
N ALA A 230 -16.03 11.51 4.37
CA ALA A 230 -17.08 10.51 4.44
C ALA A 230 -16.94 9.68 5.73
N THR A 231 -18.08 9.31 6.31
CA THR A 231 -18.17 8.47 7.52
C THR A 231 -18.85 7.13 7.26
N SER A 232 -19.12 6.83 5.99
CA SER A 232 -19.64 5.55 5.52
C SER A 232 -19.13 5.29 4.10
N LEU A 233 -19.07 4.01 3.70
CA LEU A 233 -18.61 3.59 2.39
C LEU A 233 -19.48 2.45 1.85
N ASP A 234 -19.79 2.50 0.55
CA ASP A 234 -20.35 1.37 -0.17
C ASP A 234 -19.21 0.48 -0.66
N VAL A 235 -19.23 -0.79 -0.27
CA VAL A 235 -18.17 -1.76 -0.57
C VAL A 235 -18.78 -2.98 -1.25
N TYR A 236 -18.29 -3.30 -2.44
CA TYR A 236 -18.60 -4.57 -3.09
C TYR A 236 -17.74 -5.68 -2.47
N LEU A 237 -18.38 -6.77 -2.06
CA LEU A 237 -17.73 -7.94 -1.44
C LEU A 237 -17.72 -9.09 -2.44
N PRO A 238 -16.61 -9.38 -3.14
CA PRO A 238 -16.60 -10.37 -4.21
C PRO A 238 -16.69 -11.80 -3.68
N PRO A 239 -17.21 -12.78 -4.45
CA PRO A 239 -17.12 -14.18 -4.06
C PRO A 239 -15.67 -14.66 -4.03
N ILE A 240 -15.27 -15.42 -3.00
CA ILE A 240 -13.97 -16.09 -2.97
C ILE A 240 -14.13 -17.45 -3.64
N GLU A 241 -13.52 -17.61 -4.81
CA GLU A 241 -13.63 -18.80 -5.64
C GLU A 241 -12.40 -19.70 -5.54
N ILE A 242 -11.23 -19.10 -5.34
CA ILE A 242 -9.91 -19.75 -5.29
C ILE A 242 -9.13 -19.21 -4.08
N ASN A 243 -8.37 -20.07 -3.40
CA ASN A 243 -7.46 -19.68 -2.32
C ASN A 243 -6.00 -19.48 -2.80
N SER A 244 -5.09 -19.09 -1.90
CA SER A 244 -3.67 -18.82 -2.22
C SER A 244 -2.88 -20.04 -2.70
N GLU A 245 -3.41 -21.24 -2.47
CA GLU A 245 -2.87 -22.52 -2.97
C GLU A 245 -3.43 -22.89 -4.36
N GLY A 246 -4.37 -22.12 -4.91
CA GLY A 246 -5.00 -22.39 -6.19
C GLY A 246 -6.13 -23.41 -6.13
N HIS A 247 -6.59 -23.79 -4.93
CA HIS A 247 -7.72 -24.69 -4.74
C HIS A 247 -9.05 -23.92 -4.83
N ARG A 248 -10.06 -24.56 -5.44
CA ARG A 248 -11.41 -24.00 -5.48
C ARG A 248 -12.08 -24.08 -4.10
N VAL A 249 -12.70 -22.99 -3.67
CA VAL A 249 -13.37 -22.87 -2.36
C VAL A 249 -14.84 -22.44 -2.47
N ILE A 250 -15.45 -22.57 -3.65
CA ILE A 250 -16.86 -22.23 -3.88
C ILE A 250 -17.78 -23.11 -3.00
N GLY A 251 -18.72 -22.49 -2.30
CA GLY A 251 -19.69 -23.19 -1.43
C GLY A 251 -19.15 -23.58 -0.05
N SER A 252 -18.00 -23.03 0.35
CA SER A 252 -17.36 -23.24 1.65
C SER A 252 -18.05 -22.53 2.83
N GLY A 253 -19.07 -21.72 2.58
CA GLY A 253 -19.70 -20.89 3.62
C GLY A 253 -18.83 -19.70 4.07
N ILE A 254 -17.83 -19.33 3.26
CA ILE A 254 -17.00 -18.14 3.52
C ILE A 254 -17.88 -16.88 3.50
N ARG A 255 -17.63 -16.02 4.49
CA ARG A 255 -18.26 -14.71 4.68
C ARG A 255 -17.21 -13.62 4.83
N TYR A 256 -17.66 -12.38 4.76
CA TYR A 256 -16.87 -11.20 5.09
C TYR A 256 -17.30 -10.68 6.45
N LYS A 257 -16.41 -10.75 7.45
CA LYS A 257 -16.66 -10.16 8.76
C LYS A 257 -16.10 -8.75 8.82
N HIS A 258 -16.93 -7.73 8.93
CA HIS A 258 -16.47 -6.36 9.07
C HIS A 258 -15.66 -6.20 10.36
N LEU A 259 -14.44 -5.69 10.22
CA LEU A 259 -13.43 -5.71 11.28
C LEU A 259 -13.91 -4.99 12.55
N TRP A 260 -14.59 -3.85 12.39
CA TRP A 260 -14.94 -2.96 13.49
C TRP A 260 -16.26 -3.31 14.17
N SER A 261 -17.29 -3.66 13.39
CA SER A 261 -18.62 -4.01 13.93
C SER A 261 -18.78 -5.49 14.27
N GLY A 262 -17.94 -6.35 13.67
CA GLY A 262 -18.09 -7.80 13.74
C GLY A 262 -19.25 -8.36 12.94
N GLU A 263 -19.99 -7.53 12.20
CA GLU A 263 -21.09 -7.95 11.33
C GLU A 263 -20.57 -8.82 10.18
N GLU A 264 -21.29 -9.88 9.86
CA GLU A 264 -20.94 -10.80 8.78
C GLU A 264 -21.83 -10.61 7.57
N PHE A 265 -21.20 -10.54 6.40
CA PHE A 265 -21.87 -10.35 5.12
C PHE A 265 -21.61 -11.53 4.19
N GLU A 266 -22.64 -11.91 3.44
CA GLU A 266 -22.50 -12.86 2.35
C GLU A 266 -21.68 -12.25 1.20
N PRO A 267 -20.88 -13.05 0.47
CA PRO A 267 -20.23 -12.60 -0.76
C PRO A 267 -21.23 -12.28 -1.88
N GLY A 268 -20.77 -11.55 -2.89
CA GLY A 268 -21.49 -11.27 -4.13
C GLY A 268 -22.44 -10.07 -4.06
N GLN A 269 -22.30 -9.21 -3.04
CA GLN A 269 -23.17 -8.05 -2.84
C GLN A 269 -22.38 -6.78 -2.50
N THR A 270 -23.02 -5.63 -2.69
CA THR A 270 -22.55 -4.34 -2.17
C THR A 270 -23.20 -4.07 -0.81
N VAL A 271 -22.39 -3.69 0.17
CA VAL A 271 -22.82 -3.34 1.52
C VAL A 271 -22.42 -1.91 1.85
N THR A 272 -23.22 -1.23 2.66
CA THR A 272 -22.84 0.08 3.22
C THR A 272 -22.37 -0.14 4.65
N VAL A 273 -21.14 0.29 4.96
CA VAL A 273 -20.56 0.18 6.31
C VAL A 273 -20.15 1.55 6.83
N ASP A 274 -20.22 1.72 8.15
CA ASP A 274 -19.70 2.90 8.83
C ASP A 274 -18.17 2.91 8.73
N THR A 275 -17.62 4.06 8.35
CA THR A 275 -16.19 4.31 8.23
C THR A 275 -15.79 5.64 8.90
N PRO A 276 -16.08 5.85 10.21
CA PRO A 276 -15.57 7.03 10.91
C PRO A 276 -14.03 7.07 10.85
N TRP A 277 -13.45 8.23 11.14
CA TRP A 277 -11.99 8.35 11.23
C TRP A 277 -11.41 7.35 12.26
N GLY A 278 -10.40 6.60 11.84
CA GLY A 278 -9.79 5.47 12.53
C GLY A 278 -10.31 4.09 12.10
N GLN A 279 -11.41 4.03 11.36
CA GLN A 279 -12.11 2.78 11.02
C GLN A 279 -12.35 2.68 9.51
N PRO A 280 -11.30 2.47 8.68
CA PRO A 280 -11.46 2.28 7.23
C PRO A 280 -12.29 1.03 6.90
N GLY A 281 -12.85 0.91 5.69
CA GLY A 281 -13.60 -0.28 5.31
C GLY A 281 -12.71 -1.52 5.26
N VAL A 282 -12.77 -2.38 6.29
CA VAL A 282 -11.93 -3.58 6.38
C VAL A 282 -12.78 -4.76 6.76
N PHE A 283 -12.59 -5.86 6.04
CA PHE A 283 -13.31 -7.10 6.22
C PHE A 283 -12.32 -8.25 6.35
N VAL A 284 -12.62 -9.19 7.24
CA VAL A 284 -11.85 -10.42 7.43
C VAL A 284 -12.59 -11.55 6.72
N ARG A 285 -11.88 -12.32 5.90
CA ARG A 285 -12.38 -13.58 5.36
C ARG A 285 -12.70 -14.50 6.53
N TRP A 286 -13.95 -14.94 6.63
CA TRP A 286 -14.45 -15.66 7.79
C TRP A 286 -15.06 -17.01 7.41
N PRO A 287 -14.74 -18.11 8.13
CA PRO A 287 -13.73 -18.18 9.19
C PRO A 287 -12.29 -18.07 8.63
N THR A 288 -11.42 -17.46 9.42
CA THR A 288 -9.95 -17.52 9.26
C THR A 288 -9.46 -18.95 9.48
N SER A 289 -8.29 -19.30 8.94
CA SER A 289 -7.59 -20.52 9.36
C SER A 289 -7.08 -20.38 10.80
N GLY A 290 -6.75 -21.49 11.46
CA GLY A 290 -6.21 -21.45 12.82
C GLY A 290 -4.87 -20.70 12.93
N GLU A 291 -4.08 -20.68 11.85
CA GLU A 291 -2.83 -19.93 11.77
C GLU A 291 -3.10 -18.43 11.62
N GLU A 292 -3.97 -18.04 10.67
CA GLU A 292 -4.37 -16.64 10.48
C GLU A 292 -5.03 -16.04 11.73
N GLU A 293 -5.82 -16.82 12.47
CA GLU A 293 -6.42 -16.36 13.73
C GLU A 293 -5.34 -15.96 14.74
N SER A 294 -4.28 -16.77 14.87
CA SER A 294 -3.14 -16.44 15.74
C SER A 294 -2.36 -15.22 15.22
N GLN A 295 -2.18 -15.09 13.92
CA GLN A 295 -1.45 -13.99 13.29
C GLN A 295 -2.18 -12.64 13.42
N LEU A 296 -3.51 -12.67 13.40
CA LEU A 296 -4.39 -11.50 13.51
C LEU A 296 -4.77 -11.15 14.96
N GLN A 297 -4.28 -11.90 15.95
CA GLN A 297 -4.63 -11.68 17.35
C GLN A 297 -4.31 -10.26 17.85
N ASP A 298 -3.20 -9.69 17.42
CA ASP A 298 -2.82 -8.31 17.76
C ASP A 298 -3.76 -7.28 17.11
N LEU A 299 -4.24 -7.54 15.89
CA LEU A 299 -5.25 -6.71 15.22
C LEU A 299 -6.58 -6.77 15.97
N TRP A 300 -7.05 -7.96 16.37
CA TRP A 300 -8.27 -8.10 17.16
C TRP A 300 -8.16 -7.36 18.50
N THR A 301 -7.00 -7.45 19.15
CA THR A 301 -6.72 -6.72 20.40
C THR A 301 -6.73 -5.21 20.18
N PHE A 302 -6.16 -4.74 19.07
CA PHE A 302 -6.20 -3.33 18.68
C PHE A 302 -7.66 -2.88 18.51
N VAL A 303 -8.46 -3.59 17.71
CA VAL A 303 -9.87 -3.26 17.46
C VAL A 303 -10.65 -3.15 18.78
N GLU A 304 -10.55 -4.14 19.66
CA GLU A 304 -11.27 -4.10 20.94
C GLU A 304 -10.85 -2.93 21.83
N THR A 305 -9.57 -2.56 21.81
CA THR A 305 -9.02 -1.47 22.63
C THR A 305 -9.37 -0.09 22.05
N GLU A 306 -9.42 0.03 20.73
CA GLU A 306 -9.41 1.32 20.01
C GLU A 306 -10.73 1.63 19.29
N LYS A 307 -11.70 0.71 19.23
CA LYS A 307 -13.01 0.91 18.56
C LYS A 307 -13.84 2.09 19.09
N SER A 308 -13.51 2.59 20.29
CA SER A 308 -14.17 3.76 20.90
C SER A 308 -13.35 5.05 20.82
N THR A 309 -12.16 5.00 20.20
CA THR A 309 -11.30 6.17 20.04
C THR A 309 -11.94 7.16 19.07
N VAL A 310 -12.08 8.42 19.51
CA VAL A 310 -12.62 9.51 18.69
C VAL A 310 -11.47 10.32 18.13
N LEU A 311 -11.30 10.28 16.81
CA LEU A 311 -10.32 11.06 16.07
C LEU A 311 -10.95 12.31 15.48
N THR A 312 -10.14 13.33 15.20
CA THR A 312 -10.59 14.60 14.58
C THR A 312 -9.62 15.01 13.48
N ALA A 313 -10.15 15.52 12.37
CA ALA A 313 -9.37 15.87 11.18
C ALA A 313 -10.04 16.95 10.30
#